data_AF-A0A1M5Q324-F1
#
_entry.id   AF-A0A1M5Q324-F1
#
_cell.length_a   1.000
_cell.length_b   1.000
_cell.length_c   1.000
_cell.angle_alpha   90.00
_cell.angle_beta   90.00
_cell.angle_gamma   90.00
#
_symmetry.space_group_name_H-M   'P 1'
#
loop_
_entity.id
_entity.type
_entity.pdbx_description
1 polymer ?
#
loop_
_entity_poly.entity_id
_entity_poly.type
_entity_poly.pdbx_seq_one_letter_code
_entity_poly.pdbx_strand_id
1 'polypeptide(L)'
;MKTKNLENFQKLVSNEQSGWLDKFLYYKANKSWLNKSAMVAVNVLEALKAKGWSQKDLAQKMKVSAQQVNKILKGQQNLTFETISKLETALEISLIEVIEYKPVAEIKTSAIHIKSASITLKEEFIVVSVNKETSTT
;
A
#
# COMPACT_ATOMS: atom_id res chain seq x y z
N MET A 1 30.01 20.98 -39.24
CA MET A 1 30.60 21.45 -37.96
C MET A 1 29.62 21.12 -36.84
N LYS A 2 30.09 20.51 -35.75
CA LYS A 2 29.24 20.34 -34.55
C LYS A 2 29.04 21.73 -33.91
N THR A 3 27.82 22.08 -33.54
CA THR A 3 27.53 23.35 -32.85
C THR A 3 28.12 23.34 -31.45
N LYS A 4 28.60 24.48 -30.95
CA LYS A 4 29.15 24.67 -29.59
C LYS A 4 28.27 24.06 -28.48
N ASN A 5 26.95 24.10 -28.65
CA ASN A 5 25.99 23.51 -27.70
C ASN A 5 26.06 21.98 -27.64
N LEU A 6 26.33 21.31 -28.77
CA LEU A 6 26.45 19.85 -28.84
C LEU A 6 27.73 19.37 -28.16
N GLU A 7 28.83 20.10 -28.31
CA GLU A 7 30.09 19.79 -27.65
C GLU A 7 30.00 19.97 -26.13
N ASN A 8 29.32 21.02 -25.68
CA ASN A 8 29.05 21.25 -24.26
C ASN A 8 28.15 20.16 -23.66
N PHE A 9 27.14 19.70 -24.40
CA PHE A 9 26.27 18.60 -23.97
C PHE A 9 27.04 17.29 -23.85
N GLN A 10 27.87 16.94 -24.84
CA GLN A 10 28.66 15.70 -24.81
C GLN A 10 29.64 15.63 -23.62
N LYS A 11 30.11 16.77 -23.10
CA LYS A 11 30.95 16.85 -21.89
C LYS A 11 30.18 16.56 -20.59
N LEU A 12 28.85 16.71 -20.59
CA LEU A 12 27.99 16.50 -19.43
C LEU A 12 27.39 15.09 -19.37
N VAL A 13 27.43 14.35 -20.49
CA VAL A 13 26.90 12.99 -20.58
C VAL A 13 27.98 12.01 -20.13
N SER A 14 27.69 11.23 -19.09
CA SER A 14 28.54 10.09 -18.73
C SER A 14 28.46 9.03 -19.83
N ASN A 15 29.60 8.43 -20.17
CA ASN A 15 29.67 7.31 -21.11
C ASN A 15 29.16 6.00 -20.49
N GLU A 16 28.95 5.96 -19.17
CA GLU A 16 28.41 4.79 -18.47
C GLU A 16 26.89 4.83 -18.43
N GLN A 17 26.27 3.71 -18.81
CA GLN A 17 24.82 3.57 -18.71
C GLN A 17 24.40 3.61 -17.23
N SER A 18 23.45 4.47 -16.90
CA SER A 18 22.95 4.57 -15.54
C SER A 18 22.34 3.23 -15.09
N GLY A 19 22.58 2.83 -13.84
CA GLY A 19 21.93 1.67 -13.22
C GLY A 19 20.40 1.83 -13.02
N TRP A 20 19.78 2.84 -13.64
CA TRP A 20 18.33 3.04 -13.65
C TRP A 20 17.61 1.89 -14.36
N LEU A 21 18.16 1.42 -15.50
CA LEU A 21 17.53 0.35 -16.28
C LEU A 21 17.43 -0.94 -15.45
N ASP A 22 18.52 -1.34 -14.80
CA ASP A 22 18.55 -2.53 -13.94
C ASP A 22 17.57 -2.41 -12.76
N LYS A 23 17.54 -1.24 -12.10
CA LYS A 23 16.59 -0.96 -11.01
C LYS A 23 15.13 -1.03 -11.49
N PHE A 24 14.85 -0.49 -12.68
CA PHE A 24 13.53 -0.51 -13.28
C PHE A 24 13.08 -1.95 -13.61
N LEU A 25 13.96 -2.73 -14.25
CA LEU A 25 13.68 -4.13 -14.57
C LEU A 25 13.47 -4.97 -13.31
N TYR A 26 14.28 -4.76 -12.28
CA TYR A 26 14.10 -5.38 -10.97
C TYR A 26 12.74 -5.03 -10.36
N TYR A 27 12.38 -3.75 -10.33
CA TYR A 27 11.08 -3.31 -9.79
C TYR A 27 9.92 -3.91 -10.58
N LYS A 28 10.01 -3.93 -11.93
CA LYS A 28 8.99 -4.51 -12.80
C LYS A 28 8.78 -6.01 -12.52
N ALA A 29 9.87 -6.76 -12.36
CA ALA A 29 9.82 -8.19 -12.06
C ALA A 29 9.28 -8.49 -10.64
N ASN A 30 9.50 -7.58 -9.69
CA ASN A 30 9.23 -7.78 -8.26
C ASN A 30 8.07 -6.93 -7.71
N LYS A 31 7.30 -6.29 -8.59
CA LYS A 31 6.31 -5.25 -8.25
C LYS A 31 5.33 -5.69 -7.15
N SER A 32 4.85 -6.93 -7.19
CA SER A 32 3.82 -7.43 -6.28
C SER A 32 4.26 -7.36 -4.81
N TRP A 33 5.39 -7.98 -4.46
CA TRP A 33 5.86 -7.99 -3.06
C TRP A 33 6.52 -6.67 -2.67
N LEU A 34 7.15 -5.94 -3.60
CA LEU A 34 7.70 -4.61 -3.35
C LEU A 34 6.60 -3.61 -2.96
N ASN A 35 5.44 -3.66 -3.63
CA ASN A 35 4.31 -2.83 -3.25
C ASN A 35 3.81 -3.15 -1.83
N LYS A 36 3.71 -4.43 -1.47
CA LYS A 36 3.34 -4.83 -0.10
C LYS A 36 4.35 -4.34 0.93
N SER A 37 5.65 -4.47 0.66
CA SER A 37 6.72 -3.98 1.53
C SER A 37 6.66 -2.45 1.71
N ALA A 38 6.43 -1.72 0.62
CA ALA A 38 6.25 -0.27 0.65
C ALA A 38 5.01 0.15 1.45
N MET A 39 3.88 -0.56 1.30
CA MET A 39 2.67 -0.31 2.09
C MET A 39 2.92 -0.53 3.58
N VAL A 40 3.62 -1.60 3.96
CA VAL A 40 4.00 -1.84 5.36
C VAL A 40 4.87 -0.69 5.89
N ALA A 41 5.86 -0.22 5.11
CA ALA A 41 6.70 0.89 5.51
C ALA A 41 5.90 2.19 5.75
N VAL A 42 4.95 2.51 4.85
CA VAL A 42 4.06 3.67 5.00
C VAL A 42 3.20 3.55 6.27
N ASN A 43 2.58 2.40 6.49
CA ASN A 43 1.75 2.17 7.67
C ASN A 43 2.55 2.32 8.98
N VAL A 44 3.78 1.81 9.00
CA VAL A 44 4.68 1.97 10.14
C VAL A 44 5.03 3.44 10.36
N LEU A 45 5.34 4.21 9.30
CA LEU A 45 5.64 5.65 9.42
C LEU A 45 4.45 6.44 9.98
N GLU A 46 3.24 6.15 9.52
CA GLU A 46 2.02 6.77 10.05
C GLU A 46 1.79 6.40 11.52
N ALA A 47 2.00 5.14 11.89
CA ALA A 47 1.90 4.70 13.28
C ALA A 47 2.93 5.39 14.20
N LEU A 48 4.16 5.58 13.72
CA LEU A 48 5.19 6.33 14.45
C LEU A 48 4.79 7.79 14.64
N LYS A 49 4.27 8.43 13.59
CA LYS A 49 3.79 9.81 13.64
C LYS A 49 2.65 9.97 14.63
N ALA A 50 1.68 9.04 14.63
CA ALA A 50 0.55 9.05 15.55
C ALA A 50 0.98 8.89 17.03
N LYS A 51 2.03 8.11 17.29
CA LYS A 51 2.60 7.92 18.64
C LYS A 51 3.64 8.97 19.04
N GLY A 52 4.07 9.84 18.12
CA GLY A 52 5.18 10.77 18.33
C GLY A 52 6.54 10.07 18.52
N TRP A 53 6.70 8.87 17.97
CA TRP A 53 7.92 8.06 18.12
C TRP A 53 8.92 8.33 17.01
N SER A 54 10.20 8.34 17.36
CA SER A 54 11.29 8.30 16.39
C SER A 54 11.57 6.85 15.94
N GLN A 55 12.32 6.72 14.85
CA GLN A 55 12.78 5.40 14.38
C GLN A 55 13.71 4.71 15.39
N LYS A 56 14.40 5.47 16.24
CA LYS A 56 15.24 4.94 17.32
C LYS A 56 14.39 4.32 18.42
N ASP A 57 13.26 4.94 18.76
CA ASP A 57 12.33 4.43 19.77
C ASP A 57 11.72 3.10 19.29
N LEU A 58 11.36 3.02 18.01
CA LEU A 58 10.92 1.76 17.39
C LEU A 58 12.00 0.67 17.48
N ALA A 59 13.25 1.00 17.16
CA ALA A 59 14.37 0.06 17.23
C ALA A 59 14.56 -0.49 18.65
N GLN A 60 14.47 0.39 19.66
CA GLN A 60 14.55 0.00 21.08
C GLN A 60 13.37 -0.89 21.48
N LYS A 61 12.13 -0.53 21.11
CA LYS A 61 10.92 -1.30 21.42
C LYS A 61 10.95 -2.69 20.77
N MET A 62 11.43 -2.78 19.53
CA MET A 62 11.59 -4.04 18.81
C MET A 62 12.82 -4.86 19.23
N LYS A 63 13.73 -4.29 20.02
CA LYS A 63 15.05 -4.87 20.35
C LYS A 63 15.88 -5.24 19.11
N VAL A 64 15.85 -4.39 18.09
CA VAL A 64 16.61 -4.55 16.84
C VAL A 64 17.54 -3.36 16.59
N SER A 65 18.44 -3.49 15.63
CA SER A 65 19.31 -2.38 15.25
C SER A 65 18.52 -1.26 14.54
N ALA A 66 18.92 0.01 14.77
CA ALA A 66 18.36 1.13 14.02
C ALA A 66 18.59 0.99 12.50
N GLN A 67 19.67 0.32 12.08
CA GLN A 67 19.91 0.02 10.67
C GLN A 67 18.84 -0.91 10.08
N GLN A 68 18.37 -1.90 10.85
CA GLN A 68 17.30 -2.79 10.43
C GLN A 68 15.99 -2.02 10.26
N VAL A 69 15.63 -1.16 11.23
CA VAL A 69 14.45 -0.27 11.11
C VAL A 69 14.56 0.61 9.87
N ASN A 70 15.71 1.23 9.62
CA ASN A 70 15.91 2.06 8.42
C ASN A 70 15.74 1.28 7.11
N LYS A 71 16.14 0.01 7.07
CA LYS A 71 15.94 -0.85 5.89
C LYS A 71 14.46 -1.21 5.69
N ILE A 72 13.74 -1.50 6.77
CA ILE A 72 12.29 -1.75 6.75
C ILE A 72 11.56 -0.52 6.20
N LEU A 73 11.86 0.67 6.73
CA LEU A 73 11.19 1.91 6.37
C LEU A 73 11.50 2.40 4.95
N LYS A 74 12.54 1.86 4.30
CA LYS A 74 12.76 2.08 2.86
C LYS A 74 11.77 1.31 1.98
N GLY A 75 11.06 0.31 2.51
CA GLY A 75 10.03 -0.44 1.78
C GLY A 75 10.55 -1.29 0.61
N GLN A 76 11.86 -1.54 0.56
CA GLN A 76 12.53 -2.30 -0.51
C GLN A 76 13.05 -3.66 -0.02
N GLN A 77 12.72 -4.03 1.22
CA GLN A 77 13.20 -5.24 1.85
C GLN A 77 12.11 -6.32 1.85
N ASN A 78 12.51 -7.57 1.63
CA ASN A 78 11.64 -8.70 1.89
C ASN A 78 11.54 -8.92 3.41
N LEU A 79 10.37 -8.65 3.98
CA LEU A 79 10.12 -8.76 5.42
C LEU A 79 9.75 -10.20 5.78
N THR A 80 10.35 -10.73 6.85
CA THR A 80 9.93 -12.01 7.41
C THR A 80 8.66 -11.84 8.24
N PHE A 81 7.85 -12.90 8.35
CA PHE A 81 6.68 -12.90 9.25
C PHE A 81 7.06 -12.52 10.68
N GLU A 82 8.20 -13.01 11.17
CA GLU A 82 8.73 -12.62 12.49
C GLU A 82 8.96 -11.11 12.62
N THR A 83 9.50 -10.47 11.58
CA THR A 83 9.73 -9.01 11.57
C THR A 83 8.41 -8.26 11.60
N ILE A 84 7.42 -8.73 10.84
CA ILE A 84 6.07 -8.15 10.80
C ILE A 84 5.41 -8.28 12.18
N SER A 85 5.43 -9.46 12.79
CA SER A 85 4.86 -9.66 14.13
C SER A 85 5.55 -8.80 15.19
N LYS A 86 6.87 -8.59 15.09
CA LYS A 86 7.61 -7.66 15.97
C LYS A 86 7.17 -6.22 15.79
N LEU A 87 6.90 -5.78 14.56
CA LEU A 87 6.37 -4.44 14.26
C LEU A 87 4.96 -4.29 14.83
N GLU A 88 4.07 -5.25 14.57
CA GLU A 88 2.69 -5.27 15.05
C GLU A 88 2.65 -5.22 16.59
N THR A 89 3.48 -6.01 17.26
CA THR A 89 3.57 -6.01 18.74
C THR A 89 4.17 -4.71 19.28
N ALA A 90 5.19 -4.15 18.63
CA ALA A 90 5.85 -2.93 19.09
C ALA A 90 4.95 -1.70 18.93
N LEU A 91 4.18 -1.65 17.85
CA LEU A 91 3.33 -0.52 17.47
C LEU A 91 1.87 -0.71 17.88
N GLU A 92 1.47 -1.90 18.32
CA GLU A 92 0.07 -2.25 18.65
C GLU A 92 -0.88 -1.98 17.47
N ILE A 93 -0.47 -2.40 16.27
CA ILE A 93 -1.23 -2.29 15.02
C ILE A 93 -1.27 -3.64 14.31
N SER A 94 -2.19 -3.80 13.35
CA SER A 94 -2.17 -4.93 12.40
C SER A 94 -1.62 -4.45 11.05
N LEU A 95 -0.67 -5.21 10.49
CA LEU A 95 -0.03 -4.94 9.22
C LEU A 95 -0.43 -5.97 8.16
N ILE A 96 -0.54 -7.24 8.54
CA ILE A 96 -0.90 -8.33 7.62
C ILE A 96 -1.93 -9.24 8.28
N GLU A 97 -2.93 -9.65 7.50
CA GLU A 97 -3.92 -10.65 7.91
C GLU A 97 -3.66 -11.97 7.16
N VAL A 98 -3.67 -13.08 7.90
CA VAL A 98 -3.62 -14.43 7.32
C VAL A 98 -5.03 -15.00 7.41
N ILE A 99 -5.65 -15.20 6.25
CA ILE A 99 -6.99 -15.78 6.17
C ILE A 99 -6.94 -17.30 6.27
N GLU A 100 -7.87 -17.88 7.01
CA GLU A 100 -8.06 -19.34 7.05
C GLU A 100 -8.63 -19.80 5.71
N TYR A 101 -7.96 -20.75 5.05
CA TYR A 101 -8.48 -21.36 3.84
C TYR A 101 -9.66 -22.27 4.17
N LYS A 102 -10.84 -21.94 3.63
CA LYS A 102 -12.04 -22.78 3.73
C LYS A 102 -12.42 -23.27 2.33
N PRO A 103 -12.36 -24.58 2.05
CA PRO A 103 -12.80 -25.10 0.77
C PRO A 103 -14.31 -24.81 0.61
N VAL A 104 -14.71 -24.48 -0.61
CA VAL A 104 -16.09 -24.04 -0.95
C VAL A 104 -17.16 -25.05 -0.50
N ALA A 105 -16.80 -26.33 -0.36
CA ALA A 105 -17.68 -27.39 0.13
C ALA A 105 -18.13 -27.24 1.61
N GLU A 106 -17.46 -26.41 2.40
CA GLU A 106 -17.74 -26.21 3.83
C GLU A 106 -18.37 -24.86 4.16
N ILE A 107 -18.70 -24.03 3.15
CA ILE A 107 -19.54 -22.85 3.33
C ILE A 107 -20.98 -23.33 3.55
N LYS A 108 -21.26 -23.94 4.70
CA LYS A 108 -22.62 -24.02 5.21
C LYS A 108 -23.06 -22.58 5.43
N THR A 109 -23.90 -22.08 4.55
CA THR A 109 -24.53 -20.76 4.65
C THR A 109 -25.26 -20.66 5.98
N SER A 110 -24.55 -20.21 7.03
CA SER A 110 -25.20 -19.65 8.21
C SER A 110 -25.69 -18.28 7.79
N ALA A 111 -26.89 -18.27 7.23
CA ALA A 111 -27.69 -17.07 6.98
C ALA A 111 -28.11 -16.45 8.32
N ILE A 112 -27.16 -15.92 9.07
CA ILE A 112 -27.38 -15.16 10.31
C ILE A 112 -26.20 -14.18 10.34
N HIS A 113 -26.25 -13.01 9.72
CA HIS A 113 -26.41 -11.74 10.47
C HIS A 113 -26.68 -10.50 9.57
N ILE A 114 -27.07 -10.62 8.30
CA ILE A 114 -27.56 -9.44 7.53
C ILE A 114 -29.05 -9.24 7.84
N LYS A 115 -29.35 -8.82 9.07
CA LYS A 115 -30.70 -8.46 9.50
C LYS A 115 -30.80 -6.95 9.75
N SER A 116 -30.29 -6.08 8.87
CA SER A 116 -30.53 -4.63 9.00
C SER A 116 -30.19 -3.72 7.81
N ALA A 117 -29.77 -4.22 6.64
CA ALA A 117 -29.43 -3.30 5.52
C ALA A 117 -30.43 -3.28 4.34
N SER A 118 -31.36 -4.23 4.26
CA SER A 118 -32.18 -4.40 3.03
C SER A 118 -33.40 -3.48 2.92
N ILE A 119 -33.67 -2.59 3.89
CA ILE A 119 -34.89 -1.77 3.89
C ILE A 119 -34.67 -0.37 3.26
N THR A 120 -33.44 0.17 3.22
CA THR A 120 -33.21 1.58 2.87
C THR A 120 -33.10 1.89 1.37
N LEU A 121 -32.97 0.89 0.49
CA LEU A 121 -32.79 1.14 -0.96
C LEU A 121 -34.08 1.09 -1.79
N LYS A 122 -35.25 0.85 -1.17
CA LYS A 122 -36.53 0.82 -1.91
C LYS A 122 -37.26 2.16 -1.98
N GLU A 123 -36.94 3.13 -1.11
CA GLU A 123 -37.67 4.40 -1.08
C GLU A 123 -37.15 5.45 -2.08
N GLU A 124 -35.88 5.39 -2.51
CA GLU A 124 -35.34 6.37 -3.45
C GLU A 124 -35.71 6.13 -4.93
N PHE A 125 -36.27 4.96 -5.28
CA PHE A 125 -36.62 4.68 -6.69
C PHE A 125 -37.97 5.28 -7.14
N ILE A 126 -38.78 5.82 -6.23
CA ILE A 126 -40.13 6.31 -6.58
C ILE A 126 -40.14 7.78 -7.07
N VAL A 127 -39.07 8.57 -6.87
CA VAL A 127 -39.12 10.03 -7.14
C VAL A 127 -38.56 10.44 -8.52
N VAL A 128 -38.05 9.51 -9.33
CA VAL A 128 -37.51 9.84 -10.67
C VAL A 128 -38.30 9.14 -11.78
N SER A 129 -39.61 9.40 -11.82
CA SER A 129 -40.37 9.42 -13.08
C SER A 129 -41.02 10.78 -13.19
N VAL A 130 -40.21 11.73 -13.65
CA VAL A 130 -40.57 13.11 -13.91
C VAL A 130 -41.79 13.18 -14.82
N ASN A 131 -42.85 13.78 -14.28
CA ASN A 131 -43.92 14.44 -15.01
C ASN A 131 -43.33 15.31 -16.13
N LYS A 132 -43.67 14.98 -17.37
CA LYS A 132 -43.63 15.94 -18.47
C LYS A 132 -45.05 16.50 -18.64
N GLU A 133 -45.45 17.38 -17.74
CA GLU A 133 -46.48 18.37 -18.07
C GLU A 133 -45.83 19.36 -19.05
N THR A 134 -46.46 19.69 -20.18
CA THR A 134 -47.34 20.85 -20.21
C THR A 134 -48.18 20.85 -21.49
N SER A 135 -49.46 21.13 -21.31
CA SER A 135 -50.47 21.43 -22.33
C SER A 135 -50.45 22.93 -22.63
N THR A 136 -50.46 23.34 -23.90
CA THR A 136 -50.97 24.62 -24.49
C THR A 136 -50.50 24.64 -25.96
N THR A 137 -51.25 24.98 -27.01
CA THR A 137 -52.54 25.65 -27.25
C THR A 137 -53.06 25.12 -28.59
#